data_AF-A0A2V6G1G0-F1
#
_entry.id   AF-A0A2V6G1G0-F1
#
_cell.length_a   1.000
_cell.length_b   1.000
_cell.length_c   1.000
_cell.angle_alpha   90.00
_cell.angle_beta   90.00
_cell.angle_gamma   90.00
#
_symmetry.space_group_name_H-M   'P 1'
#
loop_
_entity.id
_entity.type
_entity.pdbx_description
1 polymer ?
#
loop_
_entity_poly.entity_id
_entity_poly.type
_entity_poly.pdbx_seq_one_letter_code
_entity_poly.pdbx_strand_id
1 'polypeptide(L)'
;MVRLPLGGHVWHHFQYLAGLQQLGHEVTYFEDFGWPDSCYQPPGDVNTSDPSFGIAYLLEFLGRYGVVCDICYLAEDGTARGLSRAELAARCREADLYLNLSNMNAIPEQQLCRCRVLVDTDPVFTQIGALRFTFGENVHQPGCSMPTADMPWLPTRQPVVTDLWPVDKGHLDAPFTTVMSWNPMTHGDDTYGSKARAFTPFLRLPQITGEPMEIAINVRARRVDPLQVRAKLARGGWRVRDAAEVTHTPWSYQQYLQSSRAEFSVAKHGYVVTQCGWFSDRGSSYLASGRPVILQDTG
;
A
#
# COMPACT_ATOMS: atom_id res chain seq x y z
N MET A 1 -6.67 6.05 3.97
CA MET A 1 -6.31 7.25 3.17
C MET A 1 -6.28 8.51 4.02
N VAL A 2 -7.19 8.64 5.00
CA VAL A 2 -7.19 9.75 5.96
C VAL A 2 -6.00 9.62 6.93
N ARG A 3 -5.76 8.43 7.50
CA ARG A 3 -4.66 8.25 8.46
C ARG A 3 -3.27 8.32 7.83
N LEU A 4 -3.15 7.95 6.56
CA LEU A 4 -1.87 7.91 5.84
C LEU A 4 -2.03 8.44 4.42
N PRO A 5 -2.13 9.77 4.24
CA PRO A 5 -2.33 10.43 2.94
C PRO A 5 -1.03 10.52 2.14
N LEU A 6 -0.40 9.37 1.89
CA LEU A 6 0.80 9.21 1.07
C LEU A 6 0.45 8.61 -0.29
N GLY A 7 1.12 9.05 -1.36
CA GLY A 7 0.72 8.76 -2.73
C GLY A 7 0.48 7.28 -3.04
N GLY A 8 1.38 6.39 -2.63
CA GLY A 8 1.21 4.95 -2.82
C GLY A 8 -0.01 4.39 -2.07
N HIS A 9 -0.19 4.77 -0.80
CA HIS A 9 -1.34 4.34 0.01
C HIS A 9 -2.67 4.89 -0.52
N VAL A 10 -2.67 6.12 -1.01
CA VAL A 10 -3.85 6.76 -1.58
C VAL A 10 -4.26 6.04 -2.87
N TRP A 11 -3.32 5.84 -3.80
CA TRP A 11 -3.61 5.08 -5.02
C TRP A 11 -4.09 3.66 -4.73
N HIS A 12 -3.46 2.95 -3.81
CA HIS A 12 -3.84 1.59 -3.41
C HIS A 12 -5.35 1.45 -3.13
N HIS A 13 -5.91 2.33 -2.30
CA HIS A 13 -7.32 2.29 -1.92
C HIS A 13 -8.22 2.95 -2.98
N PHE A 14 -7.77 4.05 -3.58
CA PHE A 14 -8.58 4.80 -4.52
C PHE A 14 -8.97 4.01 -5.77
N GLN A 15 -8.12 3.08 -6.22
CA GLN A 15 -8.45 2.24 -7.39
C GLN A 15 -9.69 1.38 -7.16
N TYR A 16 -9.94 0.95 -5.91
CA TYR A 16 -11.17 0.25 -5.55
C TYR A 16 -12.38 1.18 -5.65
N LEU A 17 -12.28 2.40 -5.10
CA LEU A 17 -13.38 3.37 -5.13
C LEU A 17 -13.74 3.77 -6.56
N ALA A 18 -12.73 4.17 -7.34
CA ALA A 18 -12.90 4.58 -8.73
C ALA A 18 -13.41 3.42 -9.59
N GLY A 19 -12.83 2.22 -9.44
CA GLY A 19 -13.24 1.04 -10.20
C GLY A 19 -14.68 0.61 -9.90
N LEU A 20 -15.07 0.56 -8.63
CA LEU A 20 -16.44 0.22 -8.24
C LEU A 20 -17.46 1.25 -8.76
N GLN A 21 -17.12 2.54 -8.69
CA GLN A 21 -17.98 3.58 -9.25
C GLN A 21 -18.11 3.45 -10.77
N GLN A 22 -17.01 3.15 -11.49
CA GLN A 22 -17.07 2.92 -12.95
C GLN A 22 -17.90 1.69 -13.32
N LEU A 23 -17.97 0.69 -12.44
CA LEU A 23 -18.85 -0.47 -12.59
C LEU A 23 -20.32 -0.15 -12.23
N GLY A 24 -20.63 1.09 -11.80
CA GLY A 24 -21.99 1.55 -11.50
C GLY A 24 -22.44 1.34 -10.06
N HIS A 25 -21.51 1.05 -9.13
CA HIS A 25 -21.85 0.89 -7.72
C HIS A 25 -21.85 2.23 -6.97
N GLU A 26 -22.78 2.38 -6.03
CA GLU A 26 -22.69 3.41 -4.99
C GLU A 26 -21.64 2.99 -3.95
N VAL A 27 -20.74 3.91 -3.59
CA VAL A 27 -19.59 3.59 -2.74
C VAL A 27 -19.60 4.47 -1.49
N THR A 28 -19.43 3.84 -0.34
CA THR A 28 -19.13 4.50 0.93
C THR A 28 -17.72 4.14 1.36
N TYR A 29 -16.87 5.13 1.58
CA TYR A 29 -15.54 4.97 2.16
C TYR A 29 -15.60 5.29 3.66
N PHE A 30 -15.01 4.43 4.49
CA PHE A 30 -14.82 4.78 5.90
C PHE A 30 -13.45 4.35 6.44
N GLU A 31 -13.03 5.05 7.49
CA GLU A 31 -11.81 4.78 8.22
C GLU A 31 -12.04 5.12 9.70
N ASP A 32 -11.59 4.29 10.63
CA ASP A 32 -11.62 4.63 12.06
C ASP A 32 -10.23 5.05 12.55
N PHE A 33 -10.18 5.65 13.74
CA PHE A 33 -8.93 6.12 14.32
C PHE A 33 -7.88 5.00 14.42
N GLY A 34 -8.29 3.75 14.67
CA GLY A 34 -7.42 2.57 14.82
C GLY A 34 -6.53 2.59 16.07
N TRP A 35 -5.72 3.64 16.25
CA TRP A 35 -4.84 3.83 17.41
C TRP A 35 -4.60 5.33 17.67
N PRO A 36 -4.17 5.73 18.88
CA PRO A 36 -3.84 7.12 19.19
C PRO A 36 -2.77 7.69 18.25
N ASP A 37 -2.97 8.93 17.82
CA ASP A 37 -2.09 9.64 16.89
C ASP A 37 -1.85 8.93 15.54
N SER A 38 -2.86 8.24 15.03
CA SER A 38 -2.76 7.52 13.76
C SER A 38 -2.77 8.41 12.51
N CYS A 39 -3.23 9.67 12.60
CA CYS A 39 -3.30 10.57 11.46
C CYS A 39 -1.93 11.19 11.19
N TYR A 40 -1.27 10.70 10.16
CA TYR A 40 -0.02 11.27 9.66
C TYR A 40 -0.29 12.52 8.84
N GLN A 41 0.43 13.58 9.17
CA GLN A 41 0.49 14.83 8.42
C GLN A 41 1.86 14.90 7.74
N PRO A 42 1.93 14.64 6.41
CA PRO A 42 3.18 14.75 5.66
C PRO A 42 3.85 16.13 5.82
N PRO A 43 3.12 17.25 5.83
CA PRO A 43 3.69 18.53 6.24
C PRO A 43 4.12 18.46 7.72
N GLY A 44 5.43 18.58 7.95
CA GLY A 44 6.00 18.58 9.30
C GLY A 44 6.37 17.20 9.86
N ASP A 45 6.06 16.11 9.14
CA ASP A 45 6.39 14.73 9.55
C ASP A 45 5.84 14.39 10.96
N VAL A 46 4.57 14.70 11.21
CA VAL A 46 3.93 14.55 12.52
C VAL A 46 2.75 13.59 12.46
N ASN A 47 2.62 12.80 13.53
CA ASN A 47 1.46 11.97 13.82
C ASN A 47 0.57 12.69 14.84
N THR A 48 -0.72 12.81 14.55
CA THR A 48 -1.71 13.46 15.42
C THR A 48 -3.01 12.65 15.43
N SER A 49 -3.91 12.99 16.35
CA SER A 49 -5.27 12.42 16.37
C SER A 49 -6.28 13.25 15.57
N ASP A 50 -5.84 14.35 14.91
CA ASP A 50 -6.69 15.21 14.10
C ASP A 50 -6.76 14.74 12.63
N PRO A 51 -7.93 14.26 12.16
CA PRO A 51 -8.09 13.76 10.80
C PRO A 51 -8.26 14.86 9.76
N SER A 52 -8.35 16.13 10.15
CA SER A 52 -8.75 17.23 9.26
C SER A 52 -7.89 17.32 8.00
N PHE A 53 -6.57 17.16 8.13
CA PHE A 53 -5.66 17.14 6.98
C PHE A 53 -5.98 16.00 6.01
N GLY A 54 -6.09 14.77 6.53
CA GLY A 54 -6.34 13.57 5.71
C GLY A 54 -7.71 13.59 5.05
N ILE A 55 -8.73 14.13 5.72
CA ILE A 55 -10.07 14.32 5.16
C ILE A 55 -10.04 15.34 4.03
N ALA A 56 -9.44 16.51 4.24
CA ALA A 56 -9.32 17.54 3.21
C ALA A 56 -8.58 17.00 1.98
N TYR A 57 -7.48 16.29 2.20
CA TYR A 57 -6.70 15.64 1.15
C TYR A 57 -7.54 14.61 0.37
N LEU A 58 -8.30 13.76 1.07
CA LEU A 58 -9.16 12.76 0.43
C LEU A 58 -10.24 13.44 -0.43
N LEU A 59 -10.91 14.47 0.08
CA LEU A 59 -11.94 15.21 -0.64
C LEU A 59 -11.39 15.90 -1.90
N GLU A 60 -10.21 16.53 -1.80
CA GLU A 60 -9.53 17.12 -2.96
C GLU A 60 -9.21 16.05 -4.01
N PHE A 61 -8.70 14.91 -3.57
CA PHE A 61 -8.32 13.81 -4.46
C PHE A 61 -9.53 13.21 -5.18
N LEU A 62 -10.63 12.96 -4.46
CA LEU A 62 -11.89 12.49 -5.04
C LEU A 62 -12.46 13.50 -6.05
N GLY A 63 -12.45 14.78 -5.68
CA GLY A 63 -12.93 15.87 -6.54
C GLY A 63 -12.14 15.99 -7.84
N ARG A 64 -10.82 15.79 -7.81
CA ARG A 64 -9.95 15.80 -9.01
C ARG A 64 -10.40 14.78 -10.08
N TYR A 65 -10.90 13.63 -9.65
CA TYR A 65 -11.27 12.54 -10.55
C TYR A 65 -12.79 12.36 -10.69
N GLY A 66 -13.60 13.26 -10.12
CA GLY A 66 -15.05 13.15 -10.16
C GLY A 66 -15.58 11.88 -9.51
N VAL A 67 -14.87 11.34 -8.51
CA VAL A 67 -15.35 10.21 -7.72
C VAL A 67 -16.26 10.74 -6.61
N VAL A 68 -17.52 10.36 -6.66
CA VAL A 68 -18.55 10.69 -5.69
C VAL A 68 -18.71 9.49 -4.77
N CYS A 69 -18.26 9.63 -3.53
CA CYS A 69 -18.49 8.64 -2.50
C CYS A 69 -18.84 9.31 -1.16
N ASP A 70 -19.71 8.65 -0.41
CA ASP A 70 -19.96 9.03 0.98
C ASP A 70 -18.72 8.70 1.81
N ILE A 71 -18.35 9.57 2.75
CA ILE A 71 -17.17 9.39 3.60
C ILE A 71 -17.57 9.40 5.06
N CYS A 72 -17.01 8.50 5.85
CA CYS A 72 -17.07 8.54 7.30
C CYS A 72 -15.67 8.35 7.91
N TYR A 73 -15.24 9.28 8.76
CA TYR A 73 -14.11 9.05 9.67
C TYR A 73 -14.60 8.97 11.11
N LEU A 74 -14.30 7.89 11.82
CA LEU A 74 -14.65 7.72 13.23
C LEU A 74 -13.44 8.01 14.13
N ALA A 75 -13.53 9.06 14.94
CA ALA A 75 -12.50 9.45 15.88
C ALA A 75 -12.51 8.60 17.16
N GLU A 76 -11.44 8.69 17.95
CA GLU A 76 -11.25 7.92 19.20
C GLU A 76 -12.36 8.21 20.23
N ASP A 77 -12.83 9.46 20.30
CA ASP A 77 -13.92 9.88 21.18
C ASP A 77 -15.32 9.43 20.69
N GLY A 78 -15.38 8.68 19.59
CA GLY A 78 -16.60 8.19 18.96
C GLY A 78 -17.31 9.23 18.08
N THR A 79 -16.77 10.44 17.95
CA THR A 79 -17.31 11.43 17.01
C THR A 79 -17.03 11.04 15.57
N ALA A 80 -17.93 11.42 14.67
CA ALA A 80 -17.80 11.16 13.25
C ALA A 80 -17.50 12.45 12.47
N ARG A 81 -16.79 12.32 11.35
CA ARG A 81 -16.62 13.36 10.32
C ARG A 81 -17.13 12.81 8.98
N GLY A 82 -17.91 13.61 8.26
CA GLY A 82 -18.68 13.14 7.10
C GLY A 82 -20.02 12.57 7.57
N LEU A 83 -20.37 11.35 7.16
CA LEU A 83 -21.55 10.65 7.67
C LEU A 83 -21.50 10.53 9.19
N SER A 84 -22.65 10.68 9.84
CA SER A 84 -22.83 10.28 11.23
C SER A 84 -22.66 8.77 11.38
N ARG A 85 -22.36 8.32 12.61
CA ARG A 85 -22.25 6.89 12.91
C ARG A 85 -23.55 6.13 12.65
N ALA A 86 -24.71 6.78 12.82
CA ALA A 86 -26.01 6.19 12.53
C ALA A 86 -26.25 6.03 11.01
N GLU A 87 -25.86 7.02 10.20
CA GLU A 87 -25.90 6.92 8.73
C GLU A 87 -24.94 5.85 8.23
N LEU A 88 -23.72 5.77 8.76
CA LEU A 88 -22.79 4.69 8.43
C LEU A 88 -23.38 3.31 8.75
N ALA A 89 -24.01 3.16 9.92
CA ALA A 89 -24.68 1.90 10.28
C ALA A 89 -25.86 1.57 9.35
N ALA A 90 -26.58 2.57 8.85
CA ALA A 90 -27.60 2.37 7.81
C ALA A 90 -26.96 1.89 6.50
N ARG A 91 -25.92 2.56 6.00
CA ARG A 91 -25.15 2.13 4.82
C ARG A 91 -24.63 0.71 4.95
N CYS A 92 -24.08 0.34 6.11
CA CYS A 92 -23.61 -1.03 6.35
C CYS A 92 -24.74 -2.07 6.27
N ARG A 93 -25.96 -1.76 6.74
CA ARG A 93 -27.11 -2.68 6.64
C ARG A 93 -27.62 -2.84 5.20
N GLU A 94 -27.53 -1.78 4.42
CA GLU A 94 -28.01 -1.72 3.03
C GLU A 94 -26.98 -2.24 2.03
N ALA A 95 -25.69 -2.21 2.38
CA ALA A 95 -24.61 -2.58 1.49
C ALA A 95 -24.70 -4.04 1.02
N ASP A 96 -24.63 -4.22 -0.29
CA ASP A 96 -24.49 -5.54 -0.92
C ASP A 96 -23.15 -6.21 -0.56
N LEU A 97 -22.10 -5.41 -0.39
CA LEU A 97 -20.73 -5.85 -0.18
C LEU A 97 -19.93 -4.87 0.68
N TYR A 98 -19.23 -5.39 1.68
CA TYR A 98 -18.18 -4.69 2.40
C TYR A 98 -16.80 -5.27 2.06
N LEU A 99 -15.90 -4.40 1.58
CA LEU A 99 -14.51 -4.72 1.32
C LEU A 99 -13.63 -4.20 2.46
N ASN A 100 -13.09 -5.12 3.26
CA ASN A 100 -12.07 -4.83 4.25
C ASN A 100 -10.69 -5.05 3.62
N LEU A 101 -9.97 -3.96 3.34
CA LEU A 101 -8.61 -4.03 2.79
C LEU A 101 -7.61 -4.10 3.96
N SER A 102 -6.92 -5.24 4.08
CA SER A 102 -5.86 -5.54 5.06
C SER A 102 -6.25 -5.36 6.54
N ASN A 103 -7.52 -5.60 6.86
CA ASN A 103 -8.04 -5.55 8.21
C ASN A 103 -7.72 -4.24 8.95
N MET A 104 -7.67 -3.13 8.20
CA MET A 104 -7.19 -1.84 8.70
C MET A 104 -8.18 -1.14 9.63
N ASN A 105 -9.47 -1.48 9.52
CA ASN A 105 -10.54 -0.85 10.30
C ASN A 105 -11.32 -1.90 11.11
N ALA A 106 -11.61 -1.59 12.37
CA ALA A 106 -12.21 -2.52 13.31
C ALA A 106 -13.40 -1.90 14.06
N ILE A 107 -14.48 -1.63 13.33
CA ILE A 107 -15.70 -1.01 13.89
C ILE A 107 -16.85 -2.02 14.00
N PRO A 108 -17.75 -1.91 14.99
CA PRO A 108 -18.90 -2.81 15.12
C PRO A 108 -19.85 -2.80 13.91
N GLU A 109 -20.01 -1.64 13.26
CA GLU A 109 -20.95 -1.41 12.16
C GLU A 109 -20.68 -2.32 10.97
N GLN A 110 -19.43 -2.72 10.76
CA GLN A 110 -19.06 -3.65 9.67
C GLN A 110 -19.72 -5.03 9.82
N GLN A 111 -20.18 -5.41 11.02
CA GLN A 111 -20.91 -6.65 11.27
C GLN A 111 -22.35 -6.61 10.72
N LEU A 112 -22.86 -5.41 10.42
CA LEU A 112 -24.18 -5.23 9.84
C LEU A 112 -24.22 -5.56 8.34
N CYS A 113 -23.06 -5.58 7.67
CA CYS A 113 -22.94 -5.89 6.25
C CYS A 113 -23.23 -7.36 5.97
N ARG A 114 -24.13 -7.62 5.00
CA ARG A 114 -24.56 -8.96 4.62
C ARG A 114 -23.42 -9.78 4.03
N CYS A 115 -22.71 -9.22 3.06
CA CYS A 115 -21.52 -9.83 2.47
C CYS A 115 -20.27 -9.05 2.91
N ARG A 116 -19.26 -9.79 3.38
CA ARG A 116 -18.01 -9.20 3.89
C ARG A 116 -16.85 -9.96 3.28
N VAL A 117 -15.96 -9.20 2.67
CA VAL A 117 -14.77 -9.70 2.02
C VAL A 117 -13.56 -9.05 2.66
N LEU A 118 -12.64 -9.88 3.15
CA LEU A 118 -11.29 -9.45 3.48
C LEU A 118 -10.42 -9.62 2.24
N VAL A 119 -9.67 -8.57 1.89
CA VAL A 119 -8.57 -8.65 0.93
C VAL A 119 -7.28 -8.38 1.71
N ASP A 120 -6.49 -9.43 1.96
CA ASP A 120 -5.17 -9.31 2.55
C ASP A 120 -4.15 -8.87 1.49
N THR A 121 -3.75 -7.61 1.57
CA THR A 121 -2.80 -7.00 0.64
C THR A 121 -1.34 -7.14 1.11
N ASP A 122 -1.13 -7.75 2.28
CA ASP A 122 0.17 -8.01 2.91
C ASP A 122 0.24 -9.47 3.41
N PRO A 123 0.27 -10.46 2.48
CA PRO A 123 0.23 -11.88 2.81
C PRO A 123 1.24 -12.27 3.88
N VAL A 124 0.93 -13.33 4.66
CA VAL A 124 1.71 -13.82 5.81
C VAL A 124 1.40 -13.10 7.13
N PHE A 125 0.95 -11.85 7.12
CA PHE A 125 0.89 -11.02 8.34
C PHE A 125 -0.50 -10.77 8.93
N THR A 126 -1.58 -11.02 8.18
CA THR A 126 -2.96 -10.80 8.65
C THR A 126 -3.89 -11.98 8.29
N GLN A 127 -4.45 -12.71 9.27
CA GLN A 127 -5.35 -13.85 8.99
C GLN A 127 -6.66 -13.90 9.81
N ILE A 128 -7.58 -12.92 9.69
CA ILE A 128 -8.85 -12.91 10.46
C ILE A 128 -10.07 -12.47 9.61
N GLY A 129 -11.18 -13.24 9.56
CA GLY A 129 -12.52 -12.78 9.05
C GLY A 129 -13.08 -13.43 7.77
N ALA A 130 -14.32 -13.17 7.34
CA ALA A 130 -15.18 -13.89 6.34
C ALA A 130 -14.62 -14.38 4.95
N LEU A 131 -15.22 -14.02 3.80
CA LEU A 131 -14.68 -14.38 2.47
C LEU A 131 -13.30 -13.73 2.33
N ARG A 132 -12.30 -14.48 1.85
CA ARG A 132 -10.90 -14.12 2.01
C ARG A 132 -10.17 -14.15 0.68
N PHE A 133 -9.64 -13.00 0.27
CA PHE A 133 -8.71 -12.89 -0.84
C PHE A 133 -7.33 -12.48 -0.34
N THR A 134 -6.29 -12.86 -1.05
CA THR A 134 -4.91 -12.54 -0.70
C THR A 134 -4.08 -12.23 -1.93
N PHE A 135 -3.09 -11.35 -1.78
CA PHE A 135 -2.07 -11.10 -2.81
C PHE A 135 -0.99 -12.21 -2.84
N GLY A 136 -1.12 -13.27 -2.03
CA GLY A 136 -0.31 -14.48 -2.16
C GLY A 136 -0.92 -15.44 -3.19
N GLU A 137 -0.46 -15.38 -4.43
CA GLU A 137 -1.03 -16.15 -5.54
C GLU A 137 -0.91 -17.67 -5.37
N ASN A 138 0.12 -18.13 -4.64
CA ASN A 138 0.36 -19.55 -4.41
C ASN A 138 -0.38 -20.08 -3.18
N VAL A 139 -1.33 -19.35 -2.62
CA VAL A 139 -2.09 -19.82 -1.46
C VAL A 139 -2.73 -21.20 -1.75
N HIS A 140 -2.55 -22.13 -0.82
CA HIS A 140 -2.95 -23.55 -0.93
C HIS A 140 -2.25 -24.38 -2.02
N GLN A 141 -1.28 -23.82 -2.76
CA GLN A 141 -0.49 -24.58 -3.73
C GLN A 141 0.64 -25.36 -3.04
N PRO A 142 1.08 -26.50 -3.62
CA PRO A 142 2.26 -27.22 -3.14
C PRO A 142 3.50 -26.30 -3.08
N GLY A 143 4.21 -26.30 -1.94
CA GLY A 143 5.41 -25.49 -1.74
C GLY A 143 5.17 -24.14 -1.06
N CYS A 144 3.92 -23.66 -1.04
CA CYS A 144 3.55 -22.45 -0.29
C CYS A 144 3.32 -22.79 1.19
N SER A 145 4.10 -22.17 2.08
CA SER A 145 3.98 -22.33 3.55
C SER A 145 3.42 -21.08 4.24
N MET A 146 2.79 -20.18 3.47
CA MET A 146 2.14 -19.01 4.02
C MET A 146 1.06 -19.43 5.04
N PRO A 147 1.02 -18.80 6.24
CA PRO A 147 -0.03 -19.07 7.21
C PRO A 147 -1.41 -18.69 6.66
N THR A 148 -2.35 -19.64 6.73
CA THR A 148 -3.74 -19.48 6.25
C THR A 148 -4.77 -19.49 7.37
N ALA A 149 -4.36 -19.87 8.58
CA ALA A 149 -5.24 -20.15 9.72
C ALA A 149 -6.36 -21.17 9.38
N ASP A 150 -6.06 -22.15 8.52
CA ASP A 150 -7.00 -23.17 8.01
C ASP A 150 -8.24 -22.60 7.30
N MET A 151 -8.12 -21.39 6.75
CA MET A 151 -9.22 -20.71 6.07
C MET A 151 -9.11 -20.79 4.53
N PRO A 152 -10.24 -20.78 3.79
CA PRO A 152 -10.25 -20.91 2.34
C PRO A 152 -9.97 -19.56 1.66
N TRP A 153 -8.70 -19.17 1.63
CA TRP A 153 -8.22 -18.01 0.85
C TRP A 153 -8.28 -18.23 -0.66
N LEU A 154 -8.64 -17.17 -1.38
CA LEU A 154 -8.59 -17.09 -2.84
C LEU A 154 -7.49 -16.11 -3.28
N PRO A 155 -6.66 -16.45 -4.28
CA PRO A 155 -5.68 -15.52 -4.80
C PRO A 155 -6.35 -14.34 -5.54
N THR A 156 -5.78 -13.14 -5.41
CA THR A 156 -6.16 -11.95 -6.17
C THR A 156 -4.96 -11.01 -6.35
N ARG A 157 -5.14 -9.90 -7.06
CA ARG A 157 -4.14 -8.85 -7.26
C ARG A 157 -4.75 -7.48 -6.98
N GLN A 158 -3.88 -6.47 -6.88
CA GLN A 158 -4.31 -5.08 -6.83
C GLN A 158 -5.09 -4.72 -8.10
N PRO A 159 -6.35 -4.26 -8.01
CA PRO A 159 -7.03 -3.69 -9.16
C PRO A 159 -6.37 -2.37 -9.56
N VAL A 160 -6.28 -2.15 -10.87
CA VAL A 160 -5.78 -0.90 -11.44
C VAL A 160 -6.79 -0.38 -12.45
N VAL A 161 -7.26 0.85 -12.24
CA VAL A 161 -8.10 1.58 -13.20
C VAL A 161 -7.16 2.18 -14.23
N THR A 162 -6.98 1.50 -15.35
CA THR A 162 -5.94 1.82 -16.35
C THR A 162 -6.07 3.22 -16.94
N ASP A 163 -7.29 3.76 -17.03
CA ASP A 163 -7.53 5.12 -17.52
C ASP A 163 -6.90 6.20 -16.63
N LEU A 164 -6.67 5.88 -15.36
CA LEU A 164 -5.99 6.76 -14.40
C LEU A 164 -4.47 6.62 -14.45
N TRP A 165 -3.95 5.62 -15.15
CA TRP A 165 -2.53 5.28 -15.29
C TRP A 165 -2.14 5.21 -16.76
N PRO A 166 -2.18 6.34 -17.49
CA PRO A 166 -1.89 6.34 -18.91
C PRO A 166 -0.47 5.83 -19.17
N VAL A 167 -0.33 5.07 -20.26
CA VAL A 167 0.96 4.60 -20.73
C VAL A 167 1.77 5.77 -21.26
N ASP A 168 2.93 6.01 -20.65
CA ASP A 168 3.98 6.87 -21.19
C ASP A 168 4.99 5.97 -21.92
N LYS A 169 5.71 6.48 -22.94
CA LYS A 169 6.87 5.79 -23.53
C LYS A 169 8.07 5.82 -22.58
N GLY A 170 8.17 6.85 -21.74
CA GLY A 170 9.28 7.06 -20.82
C GLY A 170 10.62 7.23 -21.54
N HIS A 171 11.72 7.19 -20.78
CA HIS A 171 13.08 7.34 -21.30
C HIS A 171 13.92 6.09 -21.04
N LEU A 172 14.72 5.65 -22.02
CA LEU A 172 15.59 4.48 -21.87
C LEU A 172 16.72 4.71 -20.84
N ASP A 173 17.11 5.97 -20.65
CA ASP A 173 18.13 6.38 -19.68
C ASP A 173 17.55 6.62 -18.26
N ALA A 174 16.24 6.45 -18.10
CA ALA A 174 15.61 6.52 -16.79
C ALA A 174 16.12 5.39 -15.87
N PRO A 175 16.17 5.64 -14.55
CA PRO A 175 16.60 4.61 -13.62
C PRO A 175 15.57 3.49 -13.47
N PHE A 176 16.03 2.30 -13.10
CA PHE A 176 15.20 1.33 -12.38
C PHE A 176 14.93 1.87 -10.98
N THR A 177 13.68 1.83 -10.53
CA THR A 177 13.29 2.52 -9.30
C THR A 177 12.59 1.60 -8.30
N THR A 178 12.67 1.99 -7.03
CA THR A 178 11.92 1.36 -5.93
C THR A 178 11.60 2.35 -4.85
N VAL A 179 10.46 2.15 -4.18
CA VAL A 179 10.12 2.84 -2.93
C VAL A 179 10.16 1.83 -1.78
N MET A 180 10.89 2.15 -0.71
CA MET A 180 11.09 1.21 0.39
C MET A 180 11.20 1.89 1.75
N SER A 181 10.65 1.24 2.78
CA SER A 181 10.99 1.54 4.17
C SER A 181 12.20 0.71 4.61
N TRP A 182 13.23 1.37 5.14
CA TRP A 182 14.44 0.73 5.68
C TRP A 182 14.29 0.34 7.16
N ASN A 183 13.11 0.59 7.73
CA ASN A 183 12.90 0.40 9.15
C ASN A 183 12.83 -1.09 9.49
N PRO A 184 13.51 -1.53 10.57
CA PRO A 184 13.30 -2.87 11.09
C PRO A 184 11.82 -3.07 11.43
N MET A 185 11.23 -4.12 10.87
CA MET A 185 9.92 -4.62 11.27
C MET A 185 10.13 -6.02 11.81
N THR A 186 9.78 -6.22 13.08
CA THR A 186 9.71 -7.52 13.73
C THR A 186 8.26 -7.96 13.74
N HIS A 187 7.97 -9.15 13.22
CA HIS A 187 6.65 -9.78 13.33
C HIS A 187 6.82 -11.09 14.09
N GLY A 188 6.12 -11.24 15.22
CA GLY A 188 6.34 -12.36 16.14
C GLY A 188 7.80 -12.46 16.59
N ASP A 189 8.35 -13.68 16.57
CA ASP A 189 9.72 -14.01 17.00
C ASP A 189 10.83 -13.59 16.01
N ASP A 190 10.58 -12.59 15.15
CA ASP A 190 11.48 -12.14 14.08
C ASP A 190 11.81 -13.21 13.01
N THR A 191 10.94 -14.22 12.88
CA THR A 191 11.09 -15.34 11.94
C THR A 191 11.25 -14.88 10.49
N TYR A 192 10.63 -13.74 10.14
CA TYR A 192 10.52 -13.29 8.76
C TYR A 192 11.45 -12.16 8.35
N GLY A 193 12.29 -11.62 9.24
CA GLY A 193 13.33 -10.63 8.93
C GLY A 193 12.85 -9.32 8.29
N SER A 194 13.64 -8.24 8.43
CA SER A 194 13.27 -6.94 7.83
C SER A 194 13.58 -6.86 6.33
N LYS A 195 12.84 -6.00 5.62
CA LYS A 195 13.12 -5.70 4.19
C LYS A 195 14.51 -5.10 3.98
N ALA A 196 15.04 -4.36 4.96
CA ALA A 196 16.42 -3.87 4.94
C ALA A 196 17.46 -5.00 4.95
N ARG A 197 17.21 -6.09 5.70
CA ARG A 197 18.05 -7.30 5.66
C ARG A 197 17.98 -7.97 4.29
N ALA A 198 16.76 -8.15 3.77
CA ALA A 198 16.52 -8.75 2.46
C ALA A 198 17.20 -7.98 1.31
N PHE A 199 17.34 -6.65 1.44
CA PHE A 199 17.98 -5.80 0.44
C PHE A 199 19.52 -5.90 0.42
N THR A 200 20.15 -6.43 1.47
CA THR A 200 21.62 -6.44 1.60
C THR A 200 22.37 -7.05 0.40
N PRO A 201 21.93 -8.18 -0.20
CA PRO A 201 22.57 -8.74 -1.39
C PRO A 201 22.56 -7.82 -2.61
N PHE A 202 21.63 -6.85 -2.66
CA PHE A 202 21.38 -5.99 -3.82
C PHE A 202 22.04 -4.61 -3.70
N LEU A 203 22.79 -4.35 -2.62
CA LEU A 203 23.44 -3.06 -2.38
C LEU A 203 24.34 -2.63 -3.53
N ARG A 204 25.06 -3.56 -4.16
CA ARG A 204 26.00 -3.28 -5.27
C ARG A 204 25.41 -3.55 -6.65
N LEU A 205 24.12 -3.85 -6.75
CA LEU A 205 23.49 -4.18 -8.04
C LEU A 205 23.70 -3.12 -9.13
N PRO A 206 23.64 -1.80 -8.85
CA PRO A 206 23.90 -0.79 -9.87
C PRO A 206 25.34 -0.85 -10.39
N GLN A 207 26.32 -1.10 -9.52
CA GLN A 207 27.73 -1.26 -9.91
C GLN A 207 27.99 -2.52 -10.72
N ILE A 208 27.28 -3.61 -10.41
CA ILE A 208 27.45 -4.90 -11.09
C ILE A 208 26.87 -4.84 -12.51
N THR A 209 25.72 -4.18 -12.67
CA THR A 209 24.99 -4.10 -13.94
C THR A 209 25.40 -2.93 -14.82
N GLY A 210 25.91 -1.85 -14.22
CA GLY A 210 26.17 -0.59 -14.92
C GLY A 210 24.89 0.21 -15.23
N GLU A 211 23.72 -0.27 -14.83
CA GLU A 211 22.44 0.37 -15.09
C GLU A 211 22.12 1.45 -14.03
N PRO A 212 21.49 2.57 -14.42
CA PRO A 212 21.06 3.57 -13.45
C PRO A 212 19.95 2.98 -12.56
N MET A 213 20.13 3.03 -11.25
CA MET A 213 19.10 2.61 -10.30
C MET A 213 18.92 3.65 -9.19
N GLU A 214 17.68 3.85 -8.79
CA GLU A 214 17.28 4.80 -7.76
C GLU A 214 16.39 4.15 -6.70
N ILE A 215 16.62 4.51 -5.45
CA ILE A 215 15.80 4.07 -4.33
C ILE A 215 15.28 5.28 -3.56
N ALA A 216 13.96 5.42 -3.51
CA ALA A 216 13.28 6.34 -2.60
C ALA A 216 13.09 5.65 -1.26
N ILE A 217 13.75 6.18 -0.23
CA ILE A 217 13.88 5.49 1.06
C ILE A 217 13.28 6.29 2.21
N ASN A 218 12.46 5.62 3.02
CA ASN A 218 12.06 6.12 4.32
C ASN A 218 12.92 5.46 5.41
N VAL A 219 13.55 6.28 6.25
CA VAL A 219 14.32 5.83 7.42
C VAL A 219 13.86 6.61 8.64
N ARG A 220 13.34 5.92 9.66
CA ARG A 220 12.97 6.52 10.94
C ARG A 220 14.24 6.66 11.78
N ALA A 221 14.68 7.91 11.95
CA ALA A 221 15.92 8.26 12.64
C ALA A 221 16.05 7.67 14.06
N ARG A 222 14.92 7.40 14.73
CA ARG A 222 14.90 6.76 16.07
C ARG A 222 15.43 5.33 16.10
N ARG A 223 15.52 4.64 14.95
CA ARG A 223 15.93 3.22 14.88
C ARG A 223 17.25 3.01 14.16
N VAL A 224 17.53 3.80 13.13
CA VAL A 224 18.75 3.73 12.33
C VAL A 224 19.10 5.14 11.85
N ASP A 225 20.39 5.47 11.84
CA ASP A 225 20.89 6.74 11.30
C ASP A 225 20.60 6.85 9.79
N PRO A 226 19.74 7.78 9.34
CA PRO A 226 19.41 7.96 7.93
C PRO A 226 20.64 8.30 7.06
N LEU A 227 21.61 9.05 7.60
CA LEU A 227 22.81 9.42 6.86
C LEU A 227 23.66 8.19 6.55
N GLN A 228 23.79 7.27 7.52
CA GLN A 228 24.52 6.01 7.31
C GLN A 228 23.85 5.12 6.27
N VAL A 229 22.51 5.02 6.31
CA VAL A 229 21.75 4.23 5.32
C VAL A 229 21.92 4.81 3.92
N ARG A 230 21.74 6.14 3.76
CA ARG A 230 21.91 6.82 2.48
C ARG A 230 23.34 6.67 1.95
N ALA A 231 24.34 6.86 2.81
CA ALA A 231 25.76 6.66 2.44
C ALA A 231 26.07 5.21 2.05
N LYS A 232 25.47 4.22 2.74
CA LYS A 232 25.60 2.81 2.40
C LYS A 232 25.06 2.50 1.00
N LEU A 233 23.88 3.02 0.66
CA LEU A 233 23.26 2.84 -0.65
C LEU A 233 24.05 3.57 -1.76
N ALA A 234 24.44 4.81 -1.52
CA ALA A 234 25.24 5.60 -2.45
C ALA A 234 26.59 4.93 -2.77
N ARG A 235 27.28 4.36 -1.76
CA ARG A 235 28.50 3.56 -1.96
C ARG A 235 28.29 2.32 -2.83
N GLY A 236 27.06 1.81 -2.89
CA GLY A 236 26.66 0.70 -3.76
C GLY A 236 26.28 1.13 -5.18
N GLY A 237 26.31 2.43 -5.49
CA GLY A 237 25.96 2.98 -6.79
C GLY A 237 24.49 3.39 -6.94
N TRP A 238 23.70 3.33 -5.87
CA TRP A 238 22.30 3.77 -5.90
C TRP A 238 22.20 5.29 -5.90
N ARG A 239 21.34 5.84 -6.77
CA ARG A 239 20.78 7.18 -6.56
C ARG A 239 19.79 7.08 -5.40
N VAL A 240 19.87 7.97 -4.42
CA VAL A 240 19.05 7.90 -3.21
C VAL A 240 18.14 9.11 -3.13
N ARG A 241 16.83 8.89 -3.06
CA ARG A 241 15.81 9.93 -2.90
C ARG A 241 15.14 9.83 -1.56
N ASP A 242 14.58 10.94 -1.10
CA ASP A 242 13.69 10.92 0.05
C ASP A 242 12.33 10.31 -0.35
N ALA A 243 11.88 9.29 0.36
CA ALA A 243 10.55 8.74 0.13
C ALA A 243 9.44 9.76 0.47
N ALA A 244 9.65 10.68 1.43
CA ALA A 244 8.67 11.70 1.78
C ALA A 244 8.43 12.65 0.59
N GLU A 245 9.48 13.04 -0.13
CA GLU A 245 9.36 13.86 -1.35
C GLU A 245 8.63 13.11 -2.47
N VAL A 246 9.04 11.86 -2.74
CA VAL A 246 8.46 11.04 -3.81
C VAL A 246 6.98 10.76 -3.55
N THR A 247 6.63 10.44 -2.31
CA THR A 247 5.28 10.01 -1.91
C THR A 247 4.40 11.14 -1.39
N HIS A 248 4.88 12.39 -1.41
CA HIS A 248 4.21 13.56 -0.85
C HIS A 248 2.76 13.72 -1.34
N THR A 249 2.53 13.49 -2.64
CA THR A 249 1.20 13.53 -3.24
C THR A 249 0.98 12.28 -4.09
N PRO A 250 -0.27 11.95 -4.47
CA PRO A 250 -0.52 10.81 -5.34
C PRO A 250 0.00 11.10 -6.75
N TRP A 251 -0.01 12.36 -7.19
CA TRP A 251 0.52 12.75 -8.51
C TRP A 251 2.04 12.70 -8.57
N SER A 252 2.76 13.18 -7.55
CA SER A 252 4.23 13.06 -7.50
C SER A 252 4.67 11.59 -7.49
N TYR A 253 3.93 10.75 -6.76
CA TYR A 253 4.17 9.31 -6.73
C TYR A 253 3.87 8.66 -8.09
N GLN A 254 2.73 8.96 -8.70
CA GLN A 254 2.39 8.45 -10.03
C GLN A 254 3.43 8.87 -11.08
N GLN A 255 3.85 10.14 -11.08
CA GLN A 255 4.88 10.65 -11.98
C GLN A 255 6.23 9.95 -11.73
N TYR A 256 6.57 9.66 -10.47
CA TYR A 256 7.78 8.90 -10.12
C TYR A 256 7.78 7.51 -10.78
N LEU A 257 6.66 6.79 -10.65
CA LEU A 257 6.46 5.48 -11.29
C LEU A 257 6.54 5.58 -12.83
N GLN A 258 5.84 6.54 -13.44
CA GLN A 258 5.77 6.69 -14.90
C GLN A 258 7.10 7.15 -15.53
N SER A 259 7.89 7.96 -14.81
CA SER A 259 9.20 8.44 -15.26
C SER A 259 10.32 7.42 -15.10
N SER A 260 10.03 6.26 -14.53
CA SER A 260 10.99 5.17 -14.34
C SER A 260 11.14 4.32 -15.60
N ARG A 261 12.29 3.64 -15.73
CA ARG A 261 12.48 2.63 -16.78
C ARG A 261 11.69 1.36 -16.49
N ALA A 262 11.76 0.91 -15.24
CA ALA A 262 11.07 -0.27 -14.71
C ALA A 262 11.06 -0.22 -13.18
N GLU A 263 10.17 -0.99 -12.55
CA GLU A 263 10.32 -1.31 -11.14
C GLU A 263 11.46 -2.32 -10.97
N PHE A 264 12.32 -2.10 -9.99
CA PHE A 264 13.09 -3.17 -9.37
C PHE A 264 12.65 -3.28 -7.92
N SER A 265 12.27 -4.45 -7.41
CA SER A 265 11.99 -4.56 -5.97
C SER A 265 12.32 -5.89 -5.36
N VAL A 266 12.80 -5.80 -4.11
CA VAL A 266 13.08 -6.94 -3.24
C VAL A 266 11.82 -7.23 -2.42
N ALA A 267 11.47 -8.50 -2.26
CA ALA A 267 10.31 -8.91 -1.49
C ALA A 267 10.58 -8.80 0.03
N LYS A 268 9.52 -8.77 0.85
CA LYS A 268 9.70 -9.00 2.28
C LYS A 268 10.17 -10.45 2.45
N HIS A 269 11.09 -10.69 3.37
CA HIS A 269 11.69 -12.03 3.51
C HIS A 269 10.64 -13.09 3.87
N GLY A 270 9.57 -12.72 4.60
CA GLY A 270 8.39 -13.57 4.79
C GLY A 270 7.80 -14.12 3.50
N TYR A 271 7.66 -13.31 2.45
CA TYR A 271 7.11 -13.76 1.17
C TYR A 271 8.05 -14.77 0.48
N VAL A 272 9.35 -14.50 0.54
CA VAL A 272 10.38 -15.36 -0.08
C VAL A 272 10.40 -16.73 0.59
N VAL A 273 10.47 -16.79 1.92
CA VAL A 273 10.56 -18.07 2.63
C VAL A 273 9.26 -18.86 2.59
N THR A 274 8.12 -18.18 2.48
CA THR A 274 6.81 -18.84 2.38
C THR A 274 6.45 -19.27 0.97
N GLN A 275 7.18 -18.81 -0.05
CA GLN A 275 6.88 -19.06 -1.46
C GLN A 275 5.42 -18.67 -1.81
N CYS A 276 4.95 -17.54 -1.27
CA CYS A 276 3.55 -17.17 -1.34
C CYS A 276 3.09 -16.62 -2.71
N GLY A 277 3.99 -16.38 -3.66
CA GLY A 277 3.65 -15.82 -4.97
C GLY A 277 3.15 -14.38 -4.86
N TRP A 278 3.83 -13.54 -4.08
CA TRP A 278 3.44 -12.15 -3.88
C TRP A 278 3.66 -11.32 -5.14
N PHE A 279 2.61 -10.62 -5.58
CA PHE A 279 2.70 -9.58 -6.58
C PHE A 279 2.36 -8.21 -6.00
N SER A 280 3.20 -7.21 -6.27
CA SER A 280 3.10 -5.92 -5.60
C SER A 280 1.97 -5.05 -6.16
N ASP A 281 1.28 -4.34 -5.26
CA ASP A 281 0.29 -3.33 -5.62
C ASP A 281 0.90 -2.23 -6.48
N ARG A 282 2.10 -1.77 -6.09
CA ARG A 282 2.87 -0.79 -6.85
C ARG A 282 3.27 -1.30 -8.24
N GLY A 283 3.69 -2.55 -8.35
CA GLY A 283 4.11 -3.19 -9.60
C GLY A 283 2.95 -3.28 -10.58
N SER A 284 1.73 -3.48 -10.06
CA SER A 284 0.51 -3.37 -10.86
C SER A 284 0.35 -1.98 -11.49
N SER A 285 0.66 -0.90 -10.74
CA SER A 285 0.68 0.47 -11.27
C SER A 285 1.82 0.75 -12.27
N TYR A 286 3.02 0.16 -12.08
CA TYR A 286 4.10 0.20 -13.09
C TYR A 286 3.64 -0.43 -14.40
N LEU A 287 3.10 -1.65 -14.33
CA LEU A 287 2.62 -2.38 -15.50
C LEU A 287 1.51 -1.62 -16.23
N ALA A 288 0.54 -1.05 -15.50
CA ALA A 288 -0.51 -0.23 -16.09
C ALA A 288 0.04 0.99 -16.84
N SER A 289 1.16 1.56 -16.36
CA SER A 289 1.88 2.66 -17.01
C SER A 289 2.83 2.20 -18.13
N GLY A 290 2.78 0.93 -18.53
CA GLY A 290 3.66 0.36 -19.55
C GLY A 290 5.12 0.21 -19.10
N ARG A 291 5.37 0.15 -17.80
CA ARG A 291 6.71 -0.02 -17.22
C ARG A 291 6.90 -1.50 -16.81
N PRO A 292 7.96 -2.18 -17.27
CA PRO A 292 8.27 -3.53 -16.79
C PRO A 292 8.51 -3.57 -15.28
N VAL A 293 8.33 -4.76 -14.69
CA VAL A 293 8.61 -5.00 -13.27
C VAL A 293 9.62 -6.13 -13.12
N ILE A 294 10.64 -5.92 -12.30
CA ILE A 294 11.66 -6.90 -11.94
C ILE A 294 11.57 -7.09 -10.44
N LEU A 295 10.84 -8.12 -10.03
CA LEU A 295 10.61 -8.44 -8.63
C LEU A 295 11.44 -9.66 -8.23
N GLN A 296 11.89 -9.67 -6.97
CA GLN A 296 12.44 -10.89 -6.38
C GLN A 296 11.37 -11.98 -6.39
N ASP A 297 11.74 -13.14 -6.92
CA ASP A 297 10.88 -14.31 -6.97
C ASP A 297 10.45 -14.75 -5.56
N THR A 298 9.16 -15.06 -5.42
CA THR A 298 8.54 -15.53 -4.20
C THR A 298 7.71 -16.79 -4.44
N GLY A 299 8.05 -17.57 -5.46
CA GLY A 299 7.35 -18.80 -5.85
C GLY A 299 6.37 -18.56 -6.99
#